data_AF-F8AGS7-F1
#
_entry.id   AF-F8AGS7-F1
#
_cell.length_a   1.000
_cell.length_b   1.000
_cell.length_c   1.000
_cell.angle_alpha   90.00
_cell.angle_beta   90.00
_cell.angle_gamma   90.00
#
_symmetry.space_group_name_H-M   'P 1'
#
loop_
_entity.id
_entity.type
_entity.pdbx_description
1 polymer ?
#
loop_
_entity_poly.entity_id
_entity_poly.type
_entity_poly.pdbx_seq_one_letter_code
_entity_poly.pdbx_strand_id
1 'polypeptide(L)'
;MKKSEWYKDIFKEASNIAVSHALTALSQMIGGPIDMEAPEVEIVPRVEFLKMLAKKGVSNSFTVMFDITEGLSGLTILQFPKTSALNLSAVLLGMEPGSVQELDEMAKSAIMEVGNILISVYTDILANLIGEQVSLSPPKPAESLYDIEKELSKPSLRNVESVIIFKSRFRKEDVGVESYFYIVPTPESFTKIVKRLESQVTE
;
A
#
# COMPACT_ATOMS: atom_id res chain seq x y z
N MET A 1 9.54 -5.72 21.97
CA MET A 1 8.86 -6.88 21.36
C MET A 1 7.35 -6.88 21.59
N LYS A 2 6.81 -6.92 22.82
CA LYS A 2 5.33 -6.96 23.04
C LYS A 2 4.52 -5.83 22.38
N LYS A 3 4.98 -4.57 22.45
CA LYS A 3 4.28 -3.43 21.83
C LYS A 3 4.24 -3.48 20.30
N SER A 4 5.29 -4.00 19.66
CA SER A 4 5.35 -4.10 18.20
C SER A 4 4.37 -5.13 17.67
N GLU A 5 4.19 -6.25 18.37
CA GLU A 5 3.22 -7.28 17.97
C GLU A 5 1.79 -6.77 18.14
N TRP A 6 1.52 -6.07 19.25
CA TRP A 6 0.25 -5.40 19.49
C TRP A 6 -0.13 -4.40 18.38
N TYR A 7 0.80 -3.52 17.96
CA TYR A 7 0.49 -2.57 16.89
C TYR A 7 0.10 -3.29 15.59
N LYS A 8 0.78 -4.40 15.26
CA LYS A 8 0.42 -5.23 14.10
C LYS A 8 -1.00 -5.79 14.22
N ASP A 9 -1.38 -6.28 15.40
CA ASP A 9 -2.71 -6.84 15.63
C ASP A 9 -3.82 -5.81 15.39
N ILE A 10 -3.65 -4.56 15.84
CA ILE A 10 -4.66 -3.51 15.60
C ILE A 10 -4.71 -3.13 14.12
N PHE A 11 -3.55 -2.97 13.47
CA PHE A 11 -3.53 -2.67 12.05
C PHE A 11 -4.17 -3.79 11.25
N LYS A 12 -3.97 -5.05 11.66
CA LYS A 12 -4.62 -6.21 11.06
C LYS A 12 -6.14 -6.16 11.25
N GLU A 13 -6.61 -5.82 12.45
CA GLU A 13 -8.05 -5.69 12.71
C GLU A 13 -8.70 -4.56 11.91
N ALA A 14 -8.08 -3.37 11.90
CA ALA A 14 -8.52 -2.25 11.08
C ALA A 14 -8.51 -2.61 9.58
N SER A 15 -7.53 -3.42 9.15
CA SER A 15 -7.46 -3.92 7.78
C SER A 15 -8.59 -4.89 7.45
N ASN A 16 -8.95 -5.81 8.35
CA ASN A 16 -10.05 -6.76 8.13
C ASN A 16 -11.37 -6.04 7.81
N ILE A 17 -11.65 -4.93 8.49
CA ILE A 17 -12.84 -4.11 8.25
C ILE A 17 -12.79 -3.48 6.84
N ALA A 18 -11.65 -2.90 6.46
CA ALA A 18 -11.50 -2.19 5.21
C ALA A 18 -11.39 -3.12 3.98
N VAL A 19 -10.90 -4.36 4.15
CA VAL A 19 -10.81 -5.37 3.07
C VAL A 19 -12.18 -5.72 2.49
N SER A 20 -13.24 -5.72 3.30
CA SER A 20 -14.61 -6.01 2.80
C SER A 20 -15.08 -4.98 1.75
N HIS A 21 -14.73 -3.71 1.97
CA HIS A 21 -15.00 -2.65 1.01
C HIS A 21 -14.14 -2.80 -0.26
N ALA A 22 -12.86 -3.13 -0.09
CA ALA A 22 -11.94 -3.41 -1.20
C ALA A 22 -12.45 -4.55 -2.09
N LEU A 23 -12.86 -5.67 -1.47
CA LEU A 23 -13.39 -6.85 -2.14
C LEU A 23 -14.57 -6.51 -3.04
N THR A 24 -15.51 -5.72 -2.52
CA THR A 24 -16.70 -5.31 -3.28
C THR A 24 -16.31 -4.50 -4.52
N ALA A 25 -15.50 -3.45 -4.34
CA ALA A 25 -15.11 -2.57 -5.44
C ALA A 25 -14.24 -3.30 -6.48
N LEU A 26 -13.28 -4.11 -6.03
CA LEU A 26 -12.43 -4.90 -6.91
C LEU A 26 -13.22 -5.98 -7.66
N SER A 27 -14.19 -6.65 -7.02
CA SER A 27 -15.03 -7.66 -7.69
C SER A 27 -15.87 -7.07 -8.82
N GLN A 28 -16.37 -5.84 -8.63
CA GLN A 28 -17.12 -5.10 -9.64
C GLN A 28 -16.22 -4.70 -10.82
N MET A 29 -15.03 -4.16 -10.53
CA MET A 29 -14.06 -3.76 -11.55
C MET A 29 -13.55 -4.94 -12.38
N ILE A 30 -13.24 -6.05 -11.71
CA ILE A 30 -12.63 -7.21 -12.34
C ILE A 30 -13.70 -8.15 -12.94
N GLY A 31 -14.99 -7.90 -12.70
CA GLY A 31 -16.09 -8.67 -13.30
C GLY A 31 -16.16 -10.10 -12.78
N GLY A 32 -16.18 -10.27 -11.47
CA GLY A 32 -16.32 -11.58 -10.83
C GLY A 32 -15.89 -11.60 -9.37
N PRO A 33 -16.16 -12.69 -8.65
CA PRO A 33 -15.69 -12.85 -7.27
C PRO A 33 -14.17 -12.80 -7.23
N ILE A 34 -13.64 -12.14 -6.21
CA ILE A 34 -12.22 -12.14 -5.89
C ILE A 34 -12.05 -12.65 -4.46
N ASP A 35 -11.00 -13.44 -4.23
CA ASP A 35 -10.58 -13.84 -2.91
C ASP A 35 -9.44 -12.93 -2.48
N MET A 36 -9.56 -12.27 -1.33
CA MET A 36 -8.51 -11.43 -0.77
C MET A 36 -8.16 -11.92 0.63
N GLU A 37 -6.88 -12.16 0.86
CA GLU A 37 -6.38 -12.42 2.19
C GLU A 37 -6.34 -11.12 3.01
N ALA A 38 -6.56 -11.24 4.32
CA ALA A 38 -6.25 -10.14 5.22
C ALA A 38 -4.78 -9.74 5.04
N PRO A 39 -4.46 -8.43 4.89
CA PRO A 39 -3.10 -8.03 4.63
C PRO A 39 -2.19 -8.37 5.80
N GLU A 40 -0.99 -8.85 5.47
CA GLU A 40 0.08 -9.01 6.45
C GLU A 40 0.63 -7.61 6.78
N VAL A 41 0.73 -7.28 8.07
CA VAL A 41 1.23 -5.98 8.53
C VAL A 41 2.57 -6.14 9.22
N GLU A 42 3.55 -5.35 8.78
CA GLU A 42 4.88 -5.28 9.37
C GLU A 42 5.25 -3.83 9.69
N ILE A 43 6.00 -3.64 10.78
CA ILE A 43 6.64 -2.37 11.10
C ILE A 43 8.13 -2.64 11.12
N VAL A 44 8.84 -2.05 10.17
CA VAL A 44 10.28 -2.31 9.98
C VAL A 44 11.08 -1.01 10.08
N PRO A 45 12.35 -1.08 10.51
CA PRO A 45 13.24 0.06 10.45
C PRO A 45 13.44 0.56 9.01
N ARG A 46 13.65 1.86 8.82
CA ARG A 46 13.93 2.48 7.50
C ARG A 46 15.00 1.74 6.71
N VAL A 47 16.08 1.31 7.37
CA VAL A 47 17.20 0.61 6.71
C VAL A 47 16.75 -0.73 6.14
N GLU A 48 15.88 -1.45 6.84
CA GLU A 48 15.33 -2.72 6.37
C GLU A 48 14.36 -2.51 5.21
N PHE A 49 13.49 -1.50 5.31
CA PHE A 49 12.61 -1.10 4.22
C PHE A 49 13.38 -0.78 2.92
N LEU A 50 14.47 0.00 2.99
CA LEU A 50 15.30 0.31 1.81
C LEU A 50 15.93 -0.96 1.21
N LYS A 51 16.39 -1.89 2.05
CA LYS A 51 16.89 -3.20 1.59
C LYS A 51 15.79 -4.02 0.91
N MET A 52 14.56 -3.99 1.42
CA MET A 52 13.43 -4.66 0.82
C MET A 52 13.09 -4.09 -0.57
N LEU A 53 13.04 -2.76 -0.71
CA LEU A 53 12.82 -2.11 -2.00
C LEU A 53 13.91 -2.46 -3.01
N ALA A 54 15.18 -2.42 -2.59
CA ALA A 54 16.30 -2.78 -3.43
C ALA A 54 16.23 -4.26 -3.88
N LYS A 55 15.83 -5.18 -2.99
CA LYS A 55 15.69 -6.61 -3.30
C LYS A 55 14.49 -6.90 -4.19
N LYS A 56 13.33 -6.26 -3.94
CA LYS A 56 12.10 -6.45 -4.73
C LYS A 56 12.21 -5.82 -6.13
N GLY A 57 13.02 -4.76 -6.26
CA GLY A 57 13.34 -4.12 -7.52
C GLY A 57 12.22 -3.18 -7.98
N VAL A 58 12.37 -1.87 -7.70
CA VAL A 58 11.41 -0.84 -8.16
C VAL A 58 11.32 -0.82 -9.69
N SER A 59 12.45 -0.95 -10.39
CA SER A 59 12.51 -1.00 -11.86
C SER A 59 11.83 -2.23 -12.47
N ASN A 60 11.50 -3.24 -11.68
CA ASN A 60 10.76 -4.44 -12.09
C ASN A 60 9.39 -4.50 -11.41
N SER A 61 8.75 -3.35 -11.26
CA SER A 61 7.44 -3.21 -10.63
C SER A 61 6.70 -2.01 -11.19
N PHE A 62 5.38 -2.01 -11.04
CA PHE A 62 4.58 -0.81 -11.15
C PHE A 62 4.53 -0.15 -9.78
N THR A 63 5.16 1.02 -9.62
CA THR A 63 5.24 1.73 -8.33
C THR A 63 4.78 3.16 -8.47
N VAL A 64 3.93 3.60 -7.53
CA VAL A 64 3.43 4.97 -7.42
C VAL A 64 3.51 5.45 -5.98
N MET A 65 3.76 6.74 -5.81
CA MET A 65 3.94 7.39 -4.52
C MET A 65 2.91 8.51 -4.32
N PHE A 66 2.52 8.76 -3.08
CA PHE A 66 1.59 9.84 -2.72
C PHE A 66 2.08 10.51 -1.45
N ASP A 67 2.09 11.84 -1.43
CA ASP A 67 2.31 12.59 -0.19
C ASP A 67 1.04 12.54 0.65
N ILE A 68 1.18 12.36 1.96
CA ILE A 68 0.06 12.52 2.89
C ILE A 68 -0.11 14.02 3.15
N THR A 69 -1.27 14.57 2.82
CA THR A 69 -1.54 16.02 2.81
C THR A 69 -2.44 16.47 3.96
N GLU A 70 -3.17 15.56 4.60
CA GLU A 70 -4.10 15.86 5.69
C GLU A 70 -4.14 14.73 6.73
N GLY A 71 -4.44 15.06 7.99
CA GLY A 71 -4.57 14.13 9.13
C GLY A 71 -3.24 13.61 9.66
N LEU A 72 -2.34 13.24 8.77
CA LEU A 72 -0.96 12.81 9.01
C LEU A 72 0.00 13.54 8.05
N SER A 73 1.28 13.25 8.19
CA SER A 73 2.32 13.70 7.26
C SER A 73 3.27 12.55 6.98
N GLY A 74 3.67 12.41 5.73
CA GLY A 74 4.47 11.27 5.31
C GLY A 74 4.44 11.06 3.81
N LEU A 75 5.05 9.95 3.41
CA LEU A 75 4.97 9.42 2.05
C LEU A 75 4.28 8.06 2.11
N THR A 76 3.39 7.80 1.17
CA THR A 76 2.86 6.46 0.91
C THR A 76 3.36 5.96 -0.44
N ILE A 77 3.56 4.65 -0.56
CA ILE A 77 4.05 4.02 -1.78
C ILE A 77 3.23 2.77 -2.02
N LEU A 78 2.61 2.67 -3.20
CA LEU A 78 1.94 1.46 -3.66
C LEU A 78 2.80 0.79 -4.73
N GLN A 79 3.11 -0.48 -4.53
CA GLN A 79 3.94 -1.27 -5.44
C GLN A 79 3.25 -2.58 -5.82
N PHE A 80 3.18 -2.83 -7.11
CA PHE A 80 2.83 -4.13 -7.68
C PHE A 80 4.07 -4.73 -8.35
N PRO A 81 4.58 -5.88 -7.91
CA PRO A 81 5.64 -6.59 -8.62
C PRO A 81 5.27 -6.82 -10.09
N LYS A 82 6.24 -6.83 -11.02
CA LYS A 82 5.97 -6.92 -12.47
C LYS A 82 4.98 -8.03 -12.82
N THR A 83 5.17 -9.25 -12.30
CA THR A 83 4.25 -10.36 -12.58
C THR A 83 2.82 -10.06 -12.15
N SER A 84 2.64 -9.47 -10.97
CA SER A 84 1.31 -9.08 -10.46
C SER A 84 0.71 -7.93 -11.27
N ALA A 85 1.51 -6.95 -11.67
CA ALA A 85 1.10 -5.85 -12.52
C ALA A 85 0.61 -6.35 -13.90
N LEU A 86 1.40 -7.21 -14.56
CA LEU A 86 1.05 -7.80 -15.86
C LEU A 86 -0.23 -8.64 -15.77
N ASN A 87 -0.30 -9.54 -14.79
CA ASN A 87 -1.47 -10.38 -14.55
C ASN A 87 -2.73 -9.55 -14.31
N LEU A 88 -2.63 -8.54 -13.45
CA LEU A 88 -3.74 -7.65 -13.13
C LEU A 88 -4.19 -6.87 -14.37
N SER A 89 -3.24 -6.33 -15.16
CA SER A 89 -3.58 -5.62 -16.38
C SER A 89 -4.28 -6.51 -17.41
N ALA A 90 -3.82 -7.75 -17.60
CA ALA A 90 -4.48 -8.70 -18.51
C ALA A 90 -5.94 -8.95 -18.08
N VAL A 91 -6.14 -9.20 -16.79
CA VAL A 91 -7.48 -9.42 -16.22
C VAL A 91 -8.40 -8.20 -16.39
N LEU A 92 -7.89 -6.99 -16.13
CA LEU A 92 -8.66 -5.75 -16.27
C LEU A 92 -8.99 -5.40 -17.73
N LEU A 93 -8.14 -5.82 -18.67
CA LEU A 93 -8.34 -5.64 -20.10
C LEU A 93 -9.15 -6.78 -20.74
N GLY A 94 -9.60 -7.77 -19.95
CA GLY A 94 -10.34 -8.93 -20.44
C GLY A 94 -9.50 -9.87 -21.32
N MET A 95 -8.18 -9.87 -21.13
CA MET A 95 -7.24 -10.72 -21.85
C MET A 95 -6.87 -11.96 -21.03
N GLU A 96 -6.33 -12.98 -21.70
CA GLU A 96 -5.84 -14.17 -21.01
C GLU A 96 -4.64 -13.86 -20.08
N PRO A 97 -4.57 -14.46 -18.88
CA PRO A 97 -3.43 -14.27 -17.99
C PRO A 97 -2.10 -14.60 -18.68
N GLY A 98 -1.11 -13.70 -18.54
CA GLY A 98 0.20 -13.84 -19.20
C GLY A 98 0.25 -13.35 -20.65
N SER A 99 -0.85 -12.85 -21.23
CA SER A 99 -0.83 -12.23 -22.57
C SER A 99 -0.12 -10.87 -22.59
N VAL A 100 -0.15 -10.14 -21.47
CA VAL A 100 0.52 -8.85 -21.32
C VAL A 100 1.97 -9.11 -20.90
N GLN A 101 2.91 -8.73 -21.76
CA GLN A 101 4.35 -8.92 -21.54
C GLN A 101 5.05 -7.65 -21.02
N GLU A 102 4.45 -6.49 -21.32
CA GLU A 102 4.95 -5.17 -20.95
C GLU A 102 3.81 -4.27 -20.49
N LEU A 103 4.13 -3.33 -19.60
CA LEU A 103 3.17 -2.35 -19.10
C LEU A 103 3.17 -1.13 -20.01
N ASP A 104 2.33 -1.16 -21.04
CA ASP A 104 2.05 0.03 -21.84
C ASP A 104 1.18 1.03 -21.06
N GLU A 105 0.89 2.19 -21.66
CA GLU A 105 0.11 3.25 -21.01
C GLU A 105 -1.32 2.80 -20.67
N MET A 106 -1.91 1.90 -21.46
CA MET A 106 -3.26 1.37 -21.18
C MET A 106 -3.22 0.41 -19.99
N ALA A 107 -2.24 -0.49 -19.95
CA ALA A 107 -2.02 -1.41 -18.84
C ALA A 107 -1.71 -0.65 -17.54
N LYS A 108 -0.85 0.37 -17.58
CA LYS A 108 -0.56 1.25 -16.43
C LYS A 108 -1.82 1.95 -15.93
N SER A 109 -2.65 2.48 -16.84
CA SER A 109 -3.90 3.15 -16.48
C SER A 109 -4.89 2.18 -15.82
N ALA A 110 -5.02 0.97 -16.36
CA ALA A 110 -5.88 -0.06 -15.78
C ALA A 110 -5.42 -0.45 -14.36
N ILE A 111 -4.13 -0.69 -14.17
CA ILE A 111 -3.57 -1.01 -12.84
C ILE A 111 -3.77 0.15 -11.87
N MET A 112 -3.63 1.40 -12.31
CA MET A 112 -3.87 2.56 -11.46
C MET A 112 -5.30 2.66 -10.95
N GLU A 113 -6.29 2.20 -11.71
CA GLU A 113 -7.68 2.21 -11.25
C GLU A 113 -7.87 1.25 -10.05
N VAL A 114 -7.26 0.06 -10.12
CA VAL A 114 -7.19 -0.85 -8.96
C VAL A 114 -6.33 -0.27 -7.84
N GLY A 115 -5.25 0.41 -8.19
CA GLY A 115 -4.40 1.11 -7.24
C GLY A 115 -5.18 2.14 -6.43
N ASN A 116 -6.02 2.95 -7.08
CA ASN A 116 -6.86 3.96 -6.45
C ASN A 116 -7.84 3.35 -5.44
N ILE A 117 -8.43 2.19 -5.74
CA ILE A 117 -9.26 1.46 -4.77
C ILE A 117 -8.45 1.07 -3.54
N LEU A 118 -7.29 0.42 -3.75
CA LEU A 118 -6.44 0.01 -2.63
C LEU A 118 -5.99 1.20 -1.80
N ILE A 119 -5.67 2.32 -2.45
CA ILE A 119 -5.28 3.57 -1.78
C ILE A 119 -6.42 4.11 -0.92
N SER A 120 -7.66 4.15 -1.44
CA SER A 120 -8.83 4.56 -0.64
C SER A 120 -9.00 3.67 0.58
N VAL A 121 -8.88 2.35 0.42
CA VAL A 121 -8.97 1.37 1.51
C VAL A 121 -7.92 1.64 2.59
N TYR A 122 -6.65 1.83 2.21
CA TYR A 122 -5.60 2.13 3.21
C TYR A 122 -5.73 3.51 3.83
N THR A 123 -6.24 4.48 3.08
CA THR A 123 -6.52 5.83 3.59
C THR A 123 -7.65 5.79 4.62
N ASP A 124 -8.70 5.00 4.37
CA ASP A 124 -9.80 4.77 5.32
C ASP A 124 -9.32 4.04 6.57
N ILE A 125 -8.45 3.04 6.43
CA ILE A 125 -7.79 2.37 7.58
C ILE A 125 -7.08 3.42 8.45
N LEU A 126 -6.27 4.29 7.83
CA LEU A 126 -5.54 5.31 8.56
C LEU A 126 -6.46 6.33 9.21
N ALA A 127 -7.51 6.76 8.50
CA ALA A 127 -8.47 7.73 9.00
C ALA A 127 -9.23 7.20 10.22
N ASN A 128 -9.70 5.95 10.15
CA ASN A 128 -10.36 5.26 11.27
C ASN A 128 -9.41 5.09 12.45
N LEU A 129 -8.16 4.73 12.19
CA LEU A 129 -7.14 4.51 13.22
C LEU A 129 -6.81 5.78 14.00
N ILE A 130 -6.76 6.93 13.32
CA ILE A 130 -6.44 8.21 13.97
C ILE A 130 -7.68 9.01 14.38
N GLY A 131 -8.88 8.59 13.95
CA GLY A 131 -10.15 9.26 14.20
C GLY A 131 -10.30 10.61 13.47
N GLU A 132 -9.59 10.81 12.36
CA GLU A 132 -9.54 12.07 11.59
C GLU A 132 -9.42 11.76 10.10
N GLN A 133 -9.85 12.68 9.24
CA GLN A 133 -9.71 12.51 7.79
C GLN A 133 -8.24 12.44 7.38
N VAL A 134 -7.91 11.53 6.46
CA VAL A 134 -6.59 11.44 5.82
C VAL A 134 -6.79 11.68 4.33
N SER A 135 -5.94 12.55 3.78
CA SER A 135 -5.96 12.89 2.36
C SER A 135 -4.57 12.68 1.76
N LEU A 136 -4.52 12.30 0.50
CA LEU A 136 -3.27 12.06 -0.26
C LEU A 136 -3.18 13.01 -1.45
N SER A 137 -1.96 13.29 -1.90
CA SER A 137 -1.70 13.98 -3.17
C SER A 137 -2.14 13.11 -4.36
N PRO A 138 -2.18 13.66 -5.59
CA PRO A 138 -2.20 12.85 -6.80
C PRO A 138 -0.98 11.88 -6.88
N PRO A 139 -1.09 10.77 -7.64
CA PRO A 139 -0.01 9.79 -7.80
C PRO A 139 1.23 10.39 -8.47
N LYS A 140 2.40 9.99 -7.97
CA LYS A 140 3.72 10.25 -8.55
C LYS A 140 4.37 8.91 -8.93
N PRO A 141 4.53 8.58 -10.21
CA PRO A 141 5.22 7.37 -10.63
C PRO A 141 6.66 7.31 -10.09
N ALA A 142 7.11 6.11 -9.74
CA ALA A 142 8.50 5.83 -9.40
C ALA A 142 9.02 4.71 -10.32
N GLU A 143 9.98 5.02 -11.17
CA GLU A 143 10.57 4.08 -12.13
C GLU A 143 11.85 3.43 -11.58
N SER A 144 12.43 4.05 -10.55
CA SER A 144 13.68 3.61 -9.95
C SER A 144 13.68 3.76 -8.43
N LEU A 145 14.61 3.07 -7.77
CA LEU A 145 14.84 3.27 -6.34
C LEU A 145 15.25 4.72 -6.02
N TYR A 146 15.97 5.37 -6.96
CA TYR A 146 16.40 6.75 -6.81
C TYR A 146 15.22 7.72 -6.66
N ASP A 147 14.12 7.50 -7.39
CA ASP A 147 12.91 8.36 -7.29
C ASP A 147 12.32 8.33 -5.89
N ILE A 148 12.30 7.15 -5.26
CA ILE A 148 11.84 6.97 -3.89
C ILE A 148 12.85 7.58 -2.91
N GLU A 149 14.14 7.29 -3.06
CA GLU A 149 15.19 7.81 -2.18
C GLU A 149 15.25 9.35 -2.17
N LYS A 150 15.03 9.97 -3.34
CA LYS A 150 14.92 11.42 -3.48
C LYS A 150 13.82 11.98 -2.59
N GLU A 151 12.62 11.39 -2.62
CA GLU A 151 11.53 11.81 -1.73
C GLU A 151 11.88 11.58 -0.25
N LEU A 152 12.48 10.44 0.08
CA LEU A 152 12.89 10.08 1.45
C LEU A 152 14.04 10.93 2.01
N SER A 153 14.75 11.67 1.16
CA SER A 153 15.82 12.60 1.54
C SER A 153 15.31 13.99 1.97
N LYS A 154 14.02 14.29 1.71
CA LYS A 154 13.40 15.55 2.12
C LYS A 154 13.55 15.78 3.64
N PRO A 155 13.71 17.03 4.11
CA PRO A 155 13.89 17.31 5.55
C PRO A 155 12.80 16.74 6.46
N SER A 156 11.56 16.64 5.97
CA SER A 156 10.44 16.05 6.71
C SER A 156 10.56 14.53 6.88
N LEU A 157 11.25 13.84 5.96
CA LEU A 157 11.33 12.38 5.93
C LEU A 157 12.71 11.82 6.28
N ARG A 158 13.76 12.64 6.27
CA ARG A 158 15.15 12.18 6.52
C ARG A 158 15.35 11.50 7.88
N ASN A 159 14.53 11.85 8.87
CA ASN A 159 14.60 11.33 10.25
C ASN A 159 13.58 10.22 10.53
N VAL A 160 12.91 9.69 9.50
CA VAL A 160 11.97 8.58 9.69
C VAL A 160 12.73 7.32 10.12
N GLU A 161 12.30 6.73 11.23
CA GLU A 161 12.93 5.54 11.80
C GLU A 161 12.21 4.26 11.40
N SER A 162 10.88 4.31 11.27
CA SER A 162 10.02 3.14 11.06
C SER A 162 9.10 3.34 9.86
N VAL A 163 8.86 2.25 9.13
CA VAL A 163 7.96 2.16 7.99
C VAL A 163 6.93 1.08 8.27
N ILE A 164 5.67 1.38 8.02
CA ILE A 164 4.56 0.41 8.14
C ILE A 164 4.34 -0.18 6.75
N ILE A 165 4.23 -1.49 6.66
CA ILE A 165 4.09 -2.24 5.42
C ILE A 165 2.82 -3.07 5.50
N PHE A 166 1.95 -2.89 4.52
CA PHE A 166 0.82 -3.78 4.26
C PHE A 166 1.14 -4.60 3.02
N LYS A 167 1.18 -5.92 3.18
CA LYS A 167 1.29 -6.85 2.06
C LYS A 167 -0.07 -7.48 1.81
N SER A 168 -0.63 -7.18 0.65
CA SER A 168 -1.92 -7.69 0.21
C SER A 168 -1.74 -8.78 -0.84
N ARG A 169 -2.57 -9.81 -0.75
CA ARG A 169 -2.69 -10.86 -1.75
C ARG A 169 -4.16 -11.04 -2.08
N PHE A 170 -4.48 -10.95 -3.36
CA PHE A 170 -5.80 -11.29 -3.85
C PHE A 170 -5.71 -12.13 -5.11
N ARG A 171 -6.76 -12.89 -5.35
CA ARG A 171 -6.82 -13.88 -6.41
C ARG A 171 -8.15 -13.79 -7.13
N LYS A 172 -8.09 -13.91 -8.45
CA LYS A 172 -9.25 -14.25 -9.27
C LYS A 172 -8.95 -15.57 -9.97
N GLU A 173 -9.73 -16.60 -9.68
CA GLU A 173 -9.53 -17.94 -10.22
C GLU A 173 -8.07 -18.41 -9.98
N ASP A 174 -7.29 -18.64 -11.05
CA ASP A 174 -5.90 -19.06 -10.93
C ASP A 174 -4.90 -17.89 -10.86
N VAL A 175 -5.36 -16.65 -11.08
CA VAL A 175 -4.51 -15.45 -11.18
C VAL A 175 -4.31 -14.82 -9.81
N GLY A 176 -3.10 -15.00 -9.26
CA GLY A 176 -2.67 -14.32 -8.04
C GLY A 176 -2.06 -12.95 -8.31
N VAL A 177 -2.44 -11.96 -7.49
CA VAL A 177 -1.91 -10.60 -7.49
C VAL A 177 -1.39 -10.29 -6.10
N GLU A 178 -0.13 -9.87 -6.02
CA GLU A 178 0.46 -9.32 -4.81
C GLU A 178 0.60 -7.80 -4.95
N SER A 179 0.39 -7.09 -3.84
CA SER A 179 0.69 -5.66 -3.74
C SER A 179 1.28 -5.33 -2.38
N TYR A 180 2.07 -4.25 -2.36
CA TYR A 180 2.69 -3.72 -1.15
C TYR A 180 2.29 -2.26 -1.02
N PHE A 181 1.75 -1.90 0.13
CA PHE A 181 1.47 -0.52 0.49
C PHE A 181 2.35 -0.13 1.68
N TYR A 182 3.24 0.82 1.44
CA TYR A 182 4.19 1.30 2.42
C TYR A 182 3.74 2.66 2.93
N ILE A 183 3.81 2.86 4.24
CA ILE A 183 3.61 4.15 4.90
C ILE A 183 4.91 4.55 5.56
N VAL A 184 5.44 5.69 5.13
CA VAL A 184 6.63 6.34 5.67
C VAL A 184 6.16 7.60 6.41
N PRO A 185 5.63 7.46 7.64
CA PRO A 185 5.12 8.60 8.39
C PRO A 185 6.28 9.44 8.94
N THR A 186 6.09 10.75 9.06
CA THR A 186 7.03 11.59 9.85
C THR A 186 7.09 11.08 11.31
N PRO A 187 8.16 11.38 12.08
CA PRO A 187 8.24 10.99 13.49
C PRO A 187 7.03 11.43 14.33
N GLU A 188 6.50 12.63 14.06
CA GLU A 188 5.30 13.17 14.72
C GLU A 188 4.05 12.37 14.36
N SER A 189 3.91 12.02 13.08
CA SER A 189 2.78 11.23 12.57
C SER A 189 2.81 9.79 13.10
N PHE A 190 3.99 9.18 13.16
CA PHE A 190 4.17 7.87 13.78
C PHE A 190 3.79 7.89 15.26
N THR A 191 4.21 8.93 15.98
CA THR A 191 3.83 9.13 17.39
C THR A 191 2.32 9.30 17.55
N LYS A 192 1.67 10.06 16.65
CA LYS A 192 0.20 10.24 16.65
C LYS A 192 -0.54 8.92 16.45
N ILE A 193 -0.13 8.14 15.46
CA ILE A 193 -0.64 6.78 15.20
C ILE A 193 -0.52 5.93 16.47
N VAL A 194 0.68 5.83 17.05
CA VAL A 194 0.93 5.02 18.25
C VAL A 194 0.08 5.47 19.44
N LYS A 195 -0.05 6.77 19.69
CA LYS A 195 -0.87 7.29 20.79
C LYS A 195 -2.35 6.92 20.63
N ARG A 196 -2.88 7.02 19.40
CA ARG A 196 -4.27 6.65 19.10
C ARG A 196 -4.50 5.15 19.30
N LEU A 197 -3.55 4.34 18.85
CA LEU A 197 -3.55 2.90 19.08
C LEU A 197 -3.54 2.52 20.56
N GLU A 198 -2.76 3.24 21.38
CA GLU A 198 -2.71 2.99 22.83
C GLU A 198 -3.99 3.45 23.54
N SER A 199 -4.66 4.51 23.08
CA SER A 199 -5.92 4.98 23.69
C SER A 199 -7.08 3.99 23.54
N GLN A 200 -7.14 3.23 22.44
CA GLN A 200 -8.19 2.24 22.18
C GLN A 200 -8.11 0.99 23.10
N VAL A 201 -7.05 0.86 23.91
CA VAL A 201 -6.85 -0.24 24.88
C VAL A 201 -7.37 0.11 26.27
N THR A 202 -7.50 1.40 26.55
CA THR A 202 -7.77 1.90 27.90
C THR A 202 -9.27 2.14 28.13
N GLU A 203 -10.09 1.92 27.10
CA GLU A 203 -11.56 1.89 27.14
C GLU A 203 -12.07 0.45 27.03
#